data_AF-A0A1I4LVH1-F1
#
_entry.id   AF-A0A1I4LVH1-F1
#
_cell.length_a   1.000
_cell.length_b   1.000
_cell.length_c   1.000
_cell.angle_alpha   90.00
_cell.angle_beta   90.00
_cell.angle_gamma   90.00
#
_symmetry.space_group_name_H-M   'P 1'
#
loop_
_entity.id
_entity.type
_entity.pdbx_description
1 polymer ?
#
loop_
_entity_poly.entity_id
_entity_poly.type
_entity_poly.pdbx_seq_one_letter_code
_entity_poly.pdbx_strand_id
1 'polypeptide(L)'
;MRLRQGFGIVDAVLSAVTLAVAALPEEFPVVFTFFLGVGVYRLAQRRALVRRAVVVENIGRVSCICSDKTGTITEGQLSLTHRYPHNDVSDEQLLSVAAFASRSETDDPLDLAILHVAPPVLSHHSLLMTFPFTENRKCETAIWRKPDGALTVATKGAPEIIFAMCSFAENERIKWETQVAELAKAGHKVIACAERGLTDSAWAGGEPSREFGFVGLLAFEDPVREGVTEAIQNCREGNIHVVMVTGDHPATAEATAREIGLGQGNPKVIEATQLDDLLQ
;
A
#
# COMPACT_ATOMS: atom_id res chain seq x y z
N MET A 1 -39.55 -45.15 -31.38
CA MET A 1 -40.22 -46.29 -30.72
C MET A 1 -41.68 -46.43 -31.19
N ARG A 2 -42.51 -45.37 -31.15
CA ARG A 2 -43.92 -45.41 -31.59
C ARG A 2 -44.17 -45.70 -33.08
N LEU A 3 -43.37 -45.13 -33.99
CA LEU A 3 -43.40 -45.46 -35.43
C LEU A 3 -43.14 -46.96 -35.71
N ARG A 4 -42.28 -47.61 -34.92
CA ARG A 4 -42.03 -49.06 -34.98
C ARG A 4 -43.14 -49.91 -34.34
N GLN A 5 -43.99 -49.29 -33.52
CA GLN A 5 -45.14 -49.92 -32.86
C GLN A 5 -46.44 -49.75 -33.67
N GLY A 6 -46.39 -49.15 -34.87
CA GLY A 6 -47.54 -48.98 -35.75
C GLY A 6 -48.36 -47.70 -35.53
N PHE A 7 -47.91 -46.77 -34.68
CA PHE A 7 -48.55 -45.48 -34.51
C PHE A 7 -48.24 -44.52 -35.66
N GLY A 8 -49.17 -43.61 -35.96
CA GLY A 8 -49.01 -42.60 -37.01
C GLY A 8 -47.83 -41.65 -36.77
N ILE A 9 -47.32 -41.04 -37.84
CA ILE A 9 -46.20 -40.08 -37.76
C ILE A 9 -46.50 -38.94 -36.78
N VAL A 10 -47.74 -38.45 -36.76
CA VAL A 10 -48.18 -37.39 -35.84
C VAL A 10 -48.01 -37.82 -34.39
N ASP A 11 -48.48 -39.02 -34.01
CA ASP A 11 -48.35 -39.53 -32.64
C ASP A 11 -46.88 -39.76 -32.24
N ALA A 12 -46.07 -40.23 -33.18
CA ALA A 12 -44.65 -40.44 -32.95
C ALA A 12 -43.91 -39.11 -32.71
N VAL A 13 -44.23 -38.05 -33.47
CA VAL A 13 -43.70 -36.70 -33.29
C VAL A 13 -44.18 -36.11 -31.97
N LEU A 14 -45.47 -36.19 -31.66
CA LEU A 14 -46.04 -35.68 -30.42
C LEU A 14 -45.31 -36.28 -29.20
N SER A 15 -45.07 -37.59 -29.24
CA SER A 15 -44.41 -38.32 -28.16
C SER A 15 -42.93 -37.97 -28.03
N ALA A 16 -42.25 -37.72 -29.14
CA ALA A 16 -40.86 -37.25 -29.13
C ALA A 16 -40.76 -35.87 -28.49
N VAL A 17 -41.68 -34.95 -28.83
CA VAL A 17 -41.74 -33.61 -28.22
C VAL A 17 -42.07 -33.69 -26.73
N THR A 18 -43.05 -34.50 -26.33
CA THR A 18 -43.39 -34.67 -24.91
C THR A 18 -42.20 -35.20 -24.09
N LEU A 19 -41.47 -36.18 -24.63
CA LEU A 19 -40.28 -36.71 -23.96
C LEU A 19 -39.15 -35.67 -23.91
N ALA A 20 -38.97 -34.88 -24.97
CA ALA A 20 -37.96 -33.82 -25.02
C ALA A 20 -38.25 -32.73 -23.98
N VAL A 21 -39.49 -32.25 -23.87
CA VAL A 21 -39.89 -31.25 -22.87
C VAL A 21 -39.77 -31.83 -21.46
N ALA A 22 -40.21 -33.08 -21.23
CA ALA A 22 -40.09 -33.73 -19.92
C ALA A 22 -38.63 -33.99 -19.50
N ALA A 23 -37.69 -34.02 -20.44
CA ALA A 23 -36.28 -34.19 -20.17
C ALA A 23 -35.54 -32.87 -19.93
N LEU A 24 -36.16 -31.72 -20.22
CA LEU A 24 -35.57 -30.40 -19.95
C LEU A 24 -35.79 -30.04 -18.47
N PRO A 25 -34.73 -29.92 -17.68
CA PRO A 25 -34.86 -29.58 -16.28
C PRO A 25 -34.95 -28.05 -16.12
N GLU A 26 -36.15 -27.52 -16.28
CA GLU A 26 -36.44 -26.07 -16.17
C GLU A 26 -36.28 -25.55 -14.74
N GLU A 27 -36.17 -26.43 -13.74
CA GLU A 27 -36.00 -26.07 -12.33
C GLU A 27 -34.57 -25.62 -12.00
N PHE A 28 -33.55 -26.14 -12.69
CA PHE A 28 -32.15 -25.84 -12.35
C PHE A 28 -31.79 -24.34 -12.47
N PRO A 29 -32.18 -23.60 -13.53
CA PRO A 29 -31.88 -22.17 -13.62
C PRO A 29 -32.48 -21.36 -12.47
N VAL A 30 -33.71 -21.70 -12.05
CA VAL A 30 -34.40 -21.04 -10.93
C VAL A 30 -33.69 -21.33 -9.62
N VAL A 31 -33.39 -22.60 -9.36
CA VAL A 31 -32.69 -23.06 -8.14
C VAL A 31 -31.30 -22.42 -8.05
N PHE A 32 -30.56 -22.37 -9.17
CA PHE A 32 -29.23 -21.76 -9.24
C PHE A 32 -29.28 -20.26 -8.92
N THR A 33 -30.23 -19.54 -9.51
CA THR A 33 -30.42 -18.10 -9.24
C THR A 33 -30.74 -17.84 -7.77
N PHE A 34 -31.59 -18.67 -7.17
CA PHE A 34 -31.92 -18.58 -5.75
C PHE A 34 -30.68 -18.81 -4.86
N PHE A 35 -29.93 -19.89 -5.08
CA PHE A 35 -28.73 -20.19 -4.27
C PHE A 35 -27.64 -19.12 -4.40
N LEU A 36 -27.38 -18.63 -5.61
CA LEU A 36 -26.44 -17.53 -5.80
C LEU A 36 -26.92 -16.26 -5.09
N GLY A 37 -28.21 -15.95 -5.16
CA GLY A 37 -28.81 -14.82 -4.44
C GLY A 37 -28.63 -14.92 -2.92
N VAL A 38 -28.86 -16.11 -2.35
CA VAL A 38 -28.60 -16.39 -0.93
C VAL A 38 -27.11 -16.23 -0.59
N GLY A 39 -26.22 -16.69 -1.47
CA GLY A 39 -24.77 -16.52 -1.29
C GLY A 39 -24.33 -15.06 -1.29
N VAL A 40 -24.84 -14.26 -2.24
CA VAL A 40 -24.64 -12.80 -2.29
C VAL A 40 -25.13 -12.15 -0.99
N TYR A 41 -26.32 -12.52 -0.53
CA TYR A 41 -26.90 -11.99 0.71
C TYR A 41 -26.02 -12.32 1.94
N ARG A 42 -25.53 -13.56 2.06
CA ARG A 42 -24.64 -13.98 3.16
C ARG A 42 -23.31 -13.22 3.17
N LEU A 43 -22.73 -12.95 2.00
CA LEU A 43 -21.51 -12.16 1.88
C LEU A 43 -21.75 -10.68 2.23
N ALA A 44 -22.88 -10.11 1.81
CA ALA A 44 -23.25 -8.74 2.16
C ALA A 44 -23.42 -8.55 3.68
N GLN A 45 -24.00 -9.53 4.39
CA GLN A 45 -24.08 -9.54 5.86
C GLN A 45 -22.70 -9.53 6.54
N ARG A 46 -21.66 -9.98 5.84
CA ARG A 46 -20.25 -9.93 6.27
C ARG A 46 -19.48 -8.72 5.69
N ARG A 47 -20.20 -7.68 5.27
CA ARG A 47 -19.65 -6.44 4.66
C ARG A 47 -18.89 -6.67 3.34
N ALA A 48 -19.10 -7.78 2.65
CA ALA A 48 -18.55 -8.05 1.31
C ALA A 48 -19.61 -7.87 0.22
N LEU A 49 -19.58 -6.74 -0.47
CA LEU A 49 -20.56 -6.39 -1.52
C LEU A 49 -20.21 -7.06 -2.86
N VAL A 50 -21.03 -8.03 -3.27
CA VAL A 50 -20.85 -8.75 -4.53
C VAL A 50 -21.63 -8.05 -5.66
N ARG A 51 -20.91 -7.54 -6.68
CA ARG A 51 -21.52 -6.87 -7.84
C ARG A 51 -22.13 -7.82 -8.87
N ARG A 52 -21.69 -9.08 -8.91
CA ARG A 52 -22.13 -10.09 -9.87
C ARG A 52 -22.29 -11.43 -9.17
N ALA A 53 -23.47 -12.04 -9.25
CA ALA A 53 -23.80 -13.28 -8.53
C ALA A 53 -22.83 -14.44 -8.84
N VAL A 54 -22.33 -14.53 -10.09
CA VAL A 54 -21.34 -15.54 -10.54
C VAL A 54 -20.04 -15.51 -9.71
N VAL A 55 -19.70 -14.38 -9.07
CA VAL A 55 -18.50 -14.27 -8.22
C VAL A 55 -18.59 -15.19 -7.00
N VAL A 56 -19.79 -15.49 -6.50
CA VAL A 56 -20.00 -16.40 -5.37
C VAL A 56 -19.50 -17.82 -5.69
N GLU A 57 -19.63 -18.26 -6.94
CA GLU A 57 -19.07 -19.54 -7.38
C GLU A 57 -17.56 -19.42 -7.59
N ASN A 58 -17.12 -18.37 -8.28
CA ASN A 58 -15.71 -18.18 -8.62
C ASN A 58 -14.81 -18.08 -7.39
N ILE A 59 -15.27 -17.47 -6.29
CA ILE A 59 -14.48 -17.35 -5.07
C ILE A 59 -14.11 -18.71 -4.46
N GLY A 60 -14.97 -19.73 -4.66
CA GLY A 60 -14.70 -21.10 -4.23
C GLY A 60 -13.62 -21.82 -5.05
N ARG A 61 -13.21 -21.24 -6.19
CA ARG A 61 -12.15 -21.77 -7.06
C ARG A 61 -10.83 -21.00 -6.92
N VAL A 62 -10.79 -19.98 -6.07
CA VAL A 62 -9.58 -19.18 -5.84
C VAL A 62 -8.53 -20.04 -5.15
N SER A 63 -7.37 -20.18 -5.79
CA SER A 63 -6.20 -20.87 -5.24
C SER A 63 -5.06 -19.91 -4.87
N CYS A 64 -5.16 -18.64 -5.28
CA CYS A 64 -4.16 -17.62 -5.00
C CYS A 64 -4.82 -16.26 -4.79
N ILE A 65 -4.43 -15.56 -3.72
CA ILE A 65 -4.83 -14.20 -3.39
C ILE A 65 -3.59 -13.31 -3.44
N CYS A 66 -3.61 -12.32 -4.34
CA CYS A 66 -2.64 -11.23 -4.32
C CYS A 66 -3.27 -10.07 -3.54
N SER A 67 -2.71 -9.73 -2.39
CA SER A 67 -3.18 -8.63 -1.55
C SER A 67 -2.18 -7.50 -1.57
N ASP A 68 -2.68 -6.27 -1.69
CA ASP A 68 -1.88 -5.09 -1.35
C ASP A 68 -1.57 -5.09 0.16
N LYS A 69 -0.51 -4.41 0.57
CA LYS A 69 -0.17 -4.23 1.98
C LYS A 69 -0.95 -3.08 2.58
N THR A 70 -0.70 -1.86 2.09
CA THR A 70 -1.17 -0.63 2.72
C THR A 70 -2.69 -0.51 2.62
N GLY A 71 -3.37 -0.33 3.75
CA GLY A 71 -4.82 -0.20 3.82
C GLY A 71 -5.61 -1.51 3.67
N THR A 72 -4.97 -2.60 3.24
CA THR A 72 -5.60 -3.93 3.14
C THR A 72 -5.14 -4.85 4.27
N ILE A 73 -3.84 -5.20 4.29
CA ILE A 73 -3.20 -5.98 5.37
C ILE A 73 -2.97 -5.11 6.60
N THR A 74 -2.61 -3.85 6.39
CA THR A 74 -2.43 -2.86 7.45
C THR A 74 -3.63 -1.90 7.49
N GLU A 75 -3.73 -1.12 8.57
CA GLU A 75 -4.82 -0.14 8.72
C GLU A 75 -4.70 1.02 7.73
N GLY A 76 -3.51 1.26 7.16
CA GLY A 76 -3.24 2.42 6.29
C GLY A 76 -3.20 3.73 7.07
N GLN A 77 -3.02 3.64 8.39
CA GLN A 77 -2.93 4.76 9.32
C GLN A 77 -1.53 4.79 9.91
N LEU A 78 -0.64 5.54 9.26
CA LEU A 78 0.73 5.68 9.73
C LEU A 78 0.76 6.44 11.05
N SER A 79 1.56 5.95 11.98
CA SER A 79 1.84 6.60 13.25
C SER A 79 3.35 6.81 13.40
N LEU A 80 3.77 7.99 13.84
CA LEU A 80 5.18 8.26 14.09
C LEU A 80 5.61 7.60 15.41
N THR A 81 6.54 6.65 15.35
CA THR A 81 6.98 5.87 16.52
C THR A 81 8.37 6.30 17.00
N HIS A 82 9.29 6.60 16.09
CA HIS A 82 10.65 6.96 16.45
C HIS A 82 11.14 8.21 15.71
N ARG A 83 11.99 8.97 16.39
CA ARG A 83 12.63 10.20 15.91
C ARG A 83 14.12 10.06 16.17
N TYR A 84 14.92 10.32 15.14
CA TYR A 84 16.37 10.30 15.23
C TYR A 84 16.91 11.59 14.62
N PRO A 85 16.94 12.69 15.37
CA PRO A 85 17.53 13.92 14.89
C PRO A 85 19.04 13.76 14.63
N HIS A 86 19.53 14.52 13.67
CA HIS A 86 20.96 14.66 13.42
C HIS A 86 21.65 15.38 14.59
N ASN A 87 22.97 15.27 14.69
CA ASN A 87 23.72 15.94 15.77
C ASN A 87 23.44 17.46 15.69
N ASP A 88 23.25 18.09 16.84
CA ASP A 88 22.92 19.53 16.96
C ASP A 88 21.50 19.93 16.50
N VAL A 89 20.65 18.97 16.13
CA VAL A 89 19.24 19.18 15.80
C VAL A 89 18.34 18.68 16.94
N SER A 90 17.30 19.43 17.28
CA SER A 90 16.26 18.99 18.23
C SER A 90 15.15 18.19 17.54
N ASP A 91 14.45 17.33 18.30
CA ASP A 91 13.25 16.65 17.82
C ASP A 91 12.22 17.62 17.21
N GLU A 92 12.05 18.80 17.80
CA GLU A 92 11.12 19.82 17.34
C GLU A 92 11.55 20.41 15.98
N GLN A 93 12.85 20.62 15.78
CA GLN A 93 13.39 21.07 14.50
C GLN A 93 13.19 20.01 13.41
N LEU A 94 13.48 18.73 13.70
CA LEU A 94 13.25 17.64 12.77
C LEU A 94 11.77 17.56 12.34
N LEU A 95 10.85 17.62 13.31
CA LEU A 95 9.42 17.64 13.02
C LEU A 95 8.99 18.88 12.23
N SER A 96 9.57 20.04 12.51
CA SER A 96 9.28 21.27 11.78
C SER A 96 9.72 21.15 10.31
N VAL A 97 10.92 20.64 10.04
CA VAL A 97 11.41 20.40 8.68
C VAL A 97 10.52 19.39 7.96
N ALA A 98 10.18 18.28 8.61
CA ALA A 98 9.26 17.30 8.05
C ALA A 98 7.89 17.93 7.72
N ALA A 99 7.34 18.74 8.60
CA ALA A 99 6.06 19.44 8.42
C ALA A 99 6.13 20.47 7.28
N PHE A 100 7.24 21.21 7.14
CA PHE A 100 7.45 22.10 6.01
C PHE A 100 7.45 21.35 4.69
N ALA A 101 8.01 20.14 4.65
CA ALA A 101 7.98 19.29 3.46
C ALA A 101 6.66 18.52 3.26
N SER A 102 5.71 18.61 4.20
CA SER A 102 4.41 17.92 4.16
C SER A 102 3.30 18.79 3.60
N ARG A 103 2.24 18.18 3.07
CA ARG A 103 1.10 18.88 2.46
C ARG A 103 -0.18 18.60 3.24
N SER A 104 -0.76 19.64 3.84
CA SER A 104 -2.02 19.52 4.57
C SER A 104 -3.25 19.34 3.69
N GLU A 105 -3.13 19.60 2.38
CA GLU A 105 -4.24 19.54 1.42
C GLU A 105 -4.44 18.14 0.83
N THR A 106 -3.54 17.19 1.12
CA THR A 106 -3.60 15.82 0.62
C THR A 106 -3.96 14.86 1.74
N ASP A 107 -4.75 13.83 1.41
CA ASP A 107 -5.05 12.71 2.31
C ASP A 107 -3.91 11.68 2.36
N ASP A 108 -2.65 12.14 2.23
CA ASP A 108 -1.49 11.26 2.32
C ASP A 108 -1.27 10.86 3.79
N PRO A 109 -1.28 9.55 4.13
CA PRO A 109 -1.18 9.11 5.51
C PRO A 109 0.12 9.52 6.21
N LEU A 110 1.23 9.67 5.46
CA LEU A 110 2.52 10.05 6.03
C LEU A 110 2.52 11.54 6.40
N ASP A 111 2.00 12.40 5.52
CA ASP A 111 1.83 13.83 5.81
C ASP A 111 0.92 14.07 7.00
N LEU A 112 -0.22 13.37 7.05
CA LEU A 112 -1.14 13.47 8.18
C LEU A 112 -0.47 13.05 9.50
N ALA A 113 0.32 11.96 9.48
CA ALA A 113 1.04 11.49 10.66
C ALA A 113 2.08 12.51 11.14
N ILE A 114 2.80 13.16 10.23
CA ILE A 114 3.78 14.21 10.56
C ILE A 114 3.07 15.45 11.10
N LEU A 115 2.07 15.97 10.38
CA LEU A 115 1.37 17.20 10.73
C LEU A 115 0.60 17.08 12.05
N HIS A 116 0.12 15.89 12.41
CA HIS A 116 -0.57 15.64 13.68
C HIS A 116 0.32 15.90 14.91
N VAL A 117 1.62 15.62 14.80
CA VAL A 117 2.58 15.74 15.91
C VAL A 117 3.51 16.94 15.78
N ALA A 118 3.44 17.66 14.65
CA ALA A 118 4.30 18.78 14.36
C ALA A 118 3.94 20.01 15.23
N PRO A 119 4.95 20.81 15.63
CA PRO A 119 4.72 22.10 16.28
C PRO A 119 4.03 23.08 15.30
N PRO A 120 3.31 24.10 15.80
CA PRO A 120 2.59 25.09 14.98
C PRO A 120 3.52 26.13 14.34
N VAL A 121 4.51 25.68 13.57
CA VAL A 121 5.61 26.50 13.03
C VAL A 121 5.26 27.09 11.64
N LEU A 122 4.26 26.52 10.97
CA LEU A 122 3.82 26.94 9.63
C LEU A 122 3.13 28.31 9.61
N SER A 123 2.58 28.77 10.73
CA SER A 123 1.72 29.97 10.82
C SER A 123 2.39 31.29 10.43
N HIS A 124 3.73 31.35 10.50
CA HIS A 124 4.50 32.56 10.19
C HIS A 124 5.27 32.48 8.87
N HIS A 125 5.11 31.40 8.10
CA HIS A 125 5.83 31.16 6.86
C HIS A 125 4.87 31.21 5.67
N SER A 126 5.31 31.72 4.52
CA SER A 126 4.53 31.67 3.28
C SER A 126 5.11 30.63 2.33
N LEU A 127 4.29 29.63 1.97
CA LEU A 127 4.64 28.62 0.98
C LEU A 127 4.79 29.29 -0.41
N LEU A 128 5.92 29.08 -1.07
CA LEU A 128 6.19 29.59 -2.41
C LEU A 128 6.00 28.52 -3.49
N MET A 129 6.49 27.31 -3.23
CA MET A 129 6.44 26.22 -4.20
C MET A 129 6.53 24.85 -3.51
N THR A 130 5.86 23.87 -4.10
CA THR A 130 5.91 22.47 -3.67
C THR A 130 6.23 21.59 -4.88
N PHE A 131 7.14 20.64 -4.67
CA PHE A 131 7.51 19.60 -5.61
C PHE A 131 7.05 18.26 -5.03
N PRO A 132 5.85 17.78 -5.40
CA PRO A 132 5.15 16.67 -4.73
C PRO A 132 5.76 15.30 -5.05
N PHE A 133 5.48 14.29 -4.23
CA PHE A 133 6.05 12.95 -4.44
C PHE A 133 5.76 12.41 -5.85
N THR A 134 6.77 11.76 -6.43
CA THR A 134 6.60 10.91 -7.62
C THR A 134 7.47 9.67 -7.44
N GLU A 135 7.07 8.56 -8.06
CA GLU A 135 7.82 7.29 -7.97
C GLU A 135 9.28 7.43 -8.45
N ASN A 136 9.52 8.32 -9.42
CA ASN A 136 10.87 8.60 -9.93
C ASN A 136 11.70 9.43 -8.95
N ARG A 137 11.09 10.34 -8.17
CA ARG A 137 11.79 11.24 -7.25
C ARG A 137 11.93 10.65 -5.85
N LYS A 138 10.95 9.86 -5.41
CA LYS A 138 10.83 9.28 -4.06
C LYS A 138 11.04 10.26 -2.89
N CYS A 139 10.78 11.54 -3.13
CA CYS A 139 10.88 12.61 -2.15
C CYS A 139 9.88 13.72 -2.46
N GLU A 140 9.61 14.53 -1.45
CA GLU A 140 8.82 15.75 -1.52
C GLU A 140 9.65 16.91 -1.04
N THR A 141 9.52 18.05 -1.72
CA THR A 141 10.29 19.24 -1.38
C THR A 141 9.38 20.45 -1.40
N ALA A 142 9.52 21.32 -0.42
CA ALA A 142 8.76 22.55 -0.32
C ALA A 142 9.68 23.72 -0.02
N ILE A 143 9.34 24.87 -0.60
CA ILE A 143 10.08 26.11 -0.44
C ILE A 143 9.17 27.10 0.27
N TRP A 144 9.65 27.57 1.41
CA TRP A 144 8.95 28.51 2.26
C TRP A 144 9.76 29.78 2.42
N ARG A 145 9.07 30.92 2.52
CA ARG A 145 9.67 32.19 2.90
C ARG A 145 9.45 32.41 4.40
N LYS A 146 10.55 32.66 5.11
CA LYS A 146 10.59 33.01 6.53
C LYS A 146 10.17 34.47 6.74
N PRO A 147 9.76 34.86 7.97
CA PRO A 147 9.40 36.25 8.30
C PRO A 147 10.50 37.29 8.04
N ASP A 148 11.76 36.89 8.15
CA ASP A 148 12.94 37.73 7.90
C ASP A 148 13.26 37.89 6.40
N GLY A 149 12.47 37.26 5.51
CA GLY A 149 12.64 37.28 4.07
C GLY A 149 13.58 36.20 3.52
N ALA A 150 14.26 35.43 4.37
CA ALA A 150 15.07 34.30 3.93
C ALA A 150 14.18 33.15 3.41
N LEU A 151 14.74 32.31 2.54
CA LEU A 151 14.05 31.12 2.06
C LEU A 151 14.55 29.89 2.82
N THR A 152 13.64 28.98 3.12
CA THR A 152 13.94 27.65 3.65
C THR A 152 13.37 26.60 2.72
N VAL A 153 14.21 25.67 2.31
CA VAL A 153 13.83 24.52 1.51
C VAL A 153 13.83 23.32 2.45
N ALA A 154 12.69 22.66 2.58
CA ALA A 154 12.57 21.44 3.34
C ALA A 154 12.29 20.28 2.38
N THR A 155 12.94 19.15 2.62
CA THR A 155 12.70 17.92 1.84
C THR A 155 12.57 16.72 2.77
N LYS A 156 11.66 15.81 2.41
CA LYS A 156 11.49 14.51 3.05
C LYS A 156 11.32 13.42 2.01
N GLY A 157 11.82 12.23 2.28
CA GLY A 157 11.68 11.12 1.33
C GLY A 157 12.42 9.85 1.72
N ALA A 158 12.57 8.97 0.74
CA ALA A 158 13.33 7.74 0.89
C ALA A 158 14.78 8.05 1.33
N PRO A 159 15.32 7.36 2.35
CA PRO A 159 16.62 7.67 2.91
C PRO A 159 17.74 7.74 1.88
N GLU A 160 17.78 6.82 0.91
CA GLU A 160 18.80 6.78 -0.14
C GLU A 160 18.79 8.02 -1.04
N ILE A 161 17.61 8.60 -1.30
CA ILE A 161 17.47 9.81 -2.09
C ILE A 161 17.95 11.03 -1.31
N ILE A 162 17.45 11.18 -0.07
CA ILE A 162 17.83 12.30 0.78
C ILE A 162 19.33 12.26 1.09
N PHE A 163 19.88 11.07 1.32
CA PHE A 163 21.32 10.94 1.57
C PHE A 163 22.16 11.37 0.37
N ALA A 164 21.70 11.13 -0.86
CA ALA A 164 22.38 11.58 -2.07
C ALA A 164 22.30 13.10 -2.29
N MET A 165 21.35 13.79 -1.67
CA MET A 165 21.20 15.26 -1.72
C MET A 165 22.04 15.99 -0.67
N CYS A 166 22.44 15.28 0.39
CA CYS A 166 23.17 15.81 1.52
C CYS A 166 24.69 15.61 1.40
N SER A 167 25.46 16.42 2.12
CA SER A 167 26.91 16.22 2.30
C SER A 167 27.18 15.52 3.61
N PHE A 168 27.82 14.35 3.57
CA PHE A 168 28.21 13.58 4.76
C PHE A 168 29.71 13.33 4.79
N ALA A 169 30.26 13.15 6.00
CA ALA A 169 31.47 12.37 6.16
C ALA A 169 31.16 10.87 5.95
N GLU A 170 32.06 10.10 5.33
CA GLU A 170 31.82 8.69 4.98
C GLU A 170 31.33 7.84 6.18
N ASN A 171 31.96 8.00 7.34
CA ASN A 171 31.60 7.27 8.56
C ASN A 171 30.20 7.61 9.09
N GLU A 172 29.74 8.84 8.85
CA GLU A 172 28.42 9.29 9.28
C GLU A 172 27.33 8.70 8.40
N ARG A 173 27.57 8.65 7.08
CA ARG A 173 26.64 8.01 6.15
C ARG A 173 26.40 6.54 6.50
N ILE A 174 27.47 5.78 6.75
CA ILE A 174 27.38 4.36 7.14
C ILE A 174 26.56 4.19 8.42
N LYS A 175 26.74 5.07 9.41
CA LYS A 175 25.97 5.04 10.66
C LYS A 175 24.47 5.20 10.39
N TRP A 176 24.08 6.17 9.57
CA TRP A 176 22.67 6.41 9.25
C TRP A 176 22.06 5.32 8.39
N GLU A 177 22.79 4.79 7.41
CA GLU A 177 22.36 3.64 6.61
C GLU A 177 22.13 2.39 7.49
N THR A 178 22.99 2.18 8.50
CA THR A 178 22.81 1.11 9.48
C THR A 178 21.53 1.32 10.30
N GLN A 179 21.30 2.55 10.79
CA GLN A 179 20.09 2.89 11.54
C GLN A 179 18.81 2.68 10.71
N VAL A 180 18.82 3.06 9.43
CA VAL A 180 17.70 2.82 8.50
C VAL A 180 17.45 1.32 8.36
N ALA A 181 18.50 0.51 8.19
CA ALA A 181 18.37 -0.94 8.03
C ALA A 181 17.80 -1.61 9.28
N GLU A 182 18.19 -1.17 10.47
CA GLU A 182 17.64 -1.69 11.74
C GLU A 182 16.15 -1.37 11.90
N LEU A 183 15.76 -0.12 11.62
CA LEU A 183 14.35 0.29 11.68
C LEU A 183 13.50 -0.44 10.63
N ALA A 184 14.00 -0.60 9.42
CA ALA A 184 13.30 -1.32 8.36
C ALA A 184 13.13 -2.81 8.70
N LYS A 185 14.15 -3.45 9.31
CA LYS A 185 14.06 -4.84 9.81
C LYS A 185 13.03 -4.99 10.94
N ALA A 186 12.82 -3.94 11.73
CA ALA A 186 11.77 -3.87 12.74
C ALA A 186 10.38 -3.58 12.14
N GLY A 187 10.25 -3.43 10.82
CA GLY A 187 8.97 -3.20 10.15
C GLY A 187 8.56 -1.74 10.06
N HIS A 188 9.43 -0.80 10.42
CA HIS A 188 9.12 0.61 10.27
C HIS A 188 9.31 1.10 8.83
N LYS A 189 8.46 2.04 8.43
CA LYS A 189 8.67 2.88 7.24
C LYS A 189 9.54 4.06 7.64
N VAL A 190 10.74 4.15 7.07
CA VAL A 190 11.73 5.16 7.45
C VAL A 190 11.75 6.28 6.42
N ILE A 191 11.68 7.52 6.89
CA ILE A 191 11.73 8.74 6.07
C ILE A 191 12.89 9.60 6.57
N ALA A 192 13.75 10.02 5.65
CA ALA A 192 14.81 10.97 5.93
C ALA A 192 14.31 12.39 5.68
N CYS A 193 14.79 13.34 6.49
CA CYS A 193 14.50 14.76 6.34
C CYS A 193 15.80 15.55 6.17
N ALA A 194 15.75 16.57 5.32
CA ALA A 194 16.86 17.48 5.13
C ALA A 194 16.35 18.90 4.84
N GLU A 195 17.18 19.90 5.11
CA GLU A 195 16.84 21.29 4.86
C GLU A 195 17.98 22.07 4.19
N ARG A 196 17.64 23.17 3.54
CA ARG A 196 18.61 24.10 2.95
C ARG A 196 18.10 25.53 3.07
N GLY A 197 18.93 26.40 3.65
CA GLY A 197 18.69 27.85 3.62
C GLY A 197 19.09 28.44 2.27
N LEU A 198 18.27 29.32 1.72
CA LEU A 198 18.53 30.07 0.49
C LEU A 198 18.22 31.55 0.67
N THR A 199 18.83 32.40 -0.15
CA THR A 199 18.42 33.79 -0.34
C THR A 199 17.52 33.89 -1.57
N ASP A 200 16.62 34.88 -1.62
CA ASP A 200 15.65 35.04 -2.73
C ASP A 200 16.35 35.18 -4.10
N SER A 201 17.54 35.82 -4.12
CA SER A 201 18.37 35.95 -5.33
C SER A 201 19.05 34.64 -5.78
N ALA A 202 19.17 33.65 -4.91
CA ALA A 202 19.86 32.39 -5.20
C ALA A 202 18.92 31.33 -5.79
N TRP A 203 17.61 31.53 -5.74
CA TRP A 203 16.64 30.57 -6.24
C TRP A 203 16.09 30.98 -7.61
N ALA A 204 16.37 30.16 -8.63
CA ALA A 204 15.96 30.42 -10.02
C ALA A 204 14.57 29.84 -10.38
N GLY A 205 13.76 29.44 -9.41
CA GLY A 205 12.40 28.92 -9.64
C GLY A 205 12.30 27.40 -9.89
N GLY A 206 13.38 26.64 -9.71
CA GLY A 206 13.41 25.17 -9.88
C GLY A 206 13.56 24.39 -8.57
N GLU A 207 13.43 23.07 -8.63
CA GLU A 207 13.63 22.18 -7.48
C GLU A 207 15.11 22.13 -7.07
N PRO A 208 15.47 22.52 -5.83
CA PRO A 208 16.81 22.32 -5.31
C PRO A 208 17.06 20.82 -5.10
N SER A 209 18.16 20.30 -5.64
CA SER A 209 18.44 18.85 -5.65
C SER A 209 19.74 18.44 -4.94
N ARG A 210 20.49 19.40 -4.39
CA ARG A 210 21.79 19.19 -3.74
C ARG A 210 22.04 20.22 -2.64
N GLU A 211 23.11 20.00 -1.88
CA GLU A 211 23.61 20.88 -0.81
C GLU A 211 22.61 21.04 0.35
N PHE A 212 21.88 19.98 0.64
CA PHE A 212 21.04 19.94 1.83
C PHE A 212 21.87 19.58 3.06
N GLY A 213 21.53 20.18 4.20
CA GLY A 213 21.95 19.73 5.52
C GLY A 213 21.01 18.62 5.96
N PHE A 214 21.56 17.46 6.32
CA PHE A 214 20.76 16.36 6.84
C PHE A 214 20.23 16.70 8.24
N VAL A 215 18.93 16.47 8.46
CA VAL A 215 18.24 16.90 9.70
C VAL A 215 17.91 15.70 10.59
N GLY A 216 17.65 14.53 10.01
CA GLY A 216 17.38 13.31 10.79
C GLY A 216 16.47 12.32 10.10
N LEU A 217 16.10 11.26 10.82
CA LEU A 217 15.17 10.22 10.39
C LEU A 217 13.89 10.23 11.23
N LEU A 218 12.78 9.93 10.58
CA LEU A 218 11.49 9.62 11.19
C LEU A 218 11.12 8.18 10.83
N ALA A 219 10.69 7.41 11.83
CA ALA A 219 10.22 6.04 11.62
C ALA A 219 8.73 5.96 11.95
N PHE A 220 7.98 5.36 11.03
CA PHE A 220 6.53 5.21 11.12
C PHE A 220 6.16 3.74 11.19
N GLU A 221 5.10 3.45 11.91
CA GLU A 221 4.47 2.14 11.98
C GLU A 221 3.08 2.21 11.35
N ASP A 222 2.76 1.21 10.53
CA ASP A 222 1.43 0.98 9.96
C ASP A 222 0.94 -0.36 10.51
N PRO A 223 0.13 -0.37 11.58
CA PRO A 223 -0.21 -1.58 12.30
C PRO A 223 -1.00 -2.55 11.40
N VAL A 224 -0.77 -3.84 11.60
CA VAL A 224 -1.53 -4.90 10.95
C VAL A 224 -3.00 -4.81 11.38
N ARG A 225 -3.91 -4.91 10.42
CA ARG A 225 -5.36 -4.89 10.66
C ARG A 225 -5.76 -6.11 11.48
N GLU A 226 -6.68 -5.91 12.43
CA GLU A 226 -7.21 -6.99 13.25
C GLU A 226 -7.79 -8.13 12.38
N GLY A 227 -7.48 -9.38 12.74
CA GLY A 227 -7.96 -10.57 12.03
C GLY A 227 -7.15 -10.96 10.79
N VAL A 228 -6.18 -10.15 10.33
CA VAL A 228 -5.37 -10.51 9.16
C VAL A 228 -4.54 -11.78 9.39
N THR A 229 -3.89 -11.91 10.55
CA THR A 229 -3.13 -13.13 10.89
C THR A 229 -4.01 -14.38 10.87
N GLU A 230 -5.24 -14.28 11.40
CA GLU A 230 -6.22 -15.37 11.34
C GLU A 230 -6.65 -15.66 9.89
N ALA A 231 -6.87 -14.62 9.08
CA ALA A 231 -7.23 -14.77 7.68
C ALA A 231 -6.13 -15.46 6.86
N ILE A 232 -4.85 -15.11 7.08
CA ILE A 232 -3.70 -15.78 6.47
C ILE A 232 -3.68 -17.27 6.86
N GLN A 233 -3.93 -17.57 8.14
CA GLN A 233 -4.00 -18.95 8.61
C GLN A 233 -5.16 -19.72 7.97
N ASN A 234 -6.36 -19.14 7.91
CA ASN A 234 -7.52 -19.73 7.26
C ASN A 234 -7.28 -19.98 5.77
N CYS A 235 -6.63 -19.04 5.06
CA CYS A 235 -6.24 -19.23 3.66
C CYS A 235 -5.31 -20.42 3.50
N ARG A 236 -4.30 -20.54 4.37
CA ARG A 236 -3.36 -21.67 4.36
C ARG A 236 -4.07 -23.00 4.60
N GLU A 237 -4.96 -23.08 5.58
CA GLU A 237 -5.76 -24.29 5.87
C GLU A 237 -6.67 -24.67 4.69
N GLY A 238 -7.13 -23.68 3.93
CA GLY A 238 -7.87 -23.85 2.69
C GLY A 238 -7.03 -24.14 1.44
N ASN A 239 -5.71 -24.32 1.56
CA ASN A 239 -4.77 -24.43 0.43
C ASN A 239 -4.81 -23.25 -0.55
N ILE A 240 -5.09 -22.05 -0.05
CA ILE A 240 -5.05 -20.80 -0.81
C ILE A 240 -3.69 -20.15 -0.59
N HIS A 241 -2.94 -19.95 -1.67
CA HIS A 241 -1.68 -19.22 -1.64
C HIS A 241 -1.94 -17.72 -1.45
N VAL A 242 -1.18 -17.05 -0.59
CA VAL A 242 -1.29 -15.60 -0.39
C VAL A 242 0.02 -14.94 -0.76
N VAL A 243 -0.06 -13.96 -1.65
CA VAL A 243 1.06 -13.12 -2.10
C VAL A 243 0.78 -11.70 -1.65
N MET A 244 1.73 -11.09 -0.95
CA MET A 244 1.68 -9.67 -0.64
C MET A 244 2.41 -8.88 -1.72
N VAL A 245 1.75 -7.85 -2.27
CA VAL A 245 2.32 -6.92 -3.24
C VAL A 245 2.40 -5.56 -2.59
N THR A 246 3.56 -4.90 -2.63
CA THR A 246 3.77 -3.60 -1.96
C THR A 246 4.87 -2.80 -2.65
N GLY A 247 4.77 -1.48 -2.58
CA GLY A 247 5.83 -0.54 -3.01
C GLY A 247 6.80 -0.14 -1.89
N ASP A 248 6.60 -0.65 -0.68
CA ASP A 248 7.52 -0.39 0.44
C ASP A 248 8.86 -1.11 0.26
N HIS A 249 9.86 -0.64 1.00
CA HIS A 249 11.21 -1.21 0.99
C HIS A 249 11.20 -2.72 1.33
N PRO A 250 12.00 -3.58 0.65
CA PRO A 250 12.00 -5.03 0.83
C PRO A 250 12.06 -5.50 2.29
N ALA A 251 12.91 -4.89 3.11
CA ALA A 251 13.06 -5.26 4.52
C ALA A 251 11.79 -4.99 5.36
N THR A 252 11.10 -3.88 5.10
CA THR A 252 9.83 -3.54 5.77
C THR A 252 8.74 -4.52 5.35
N ALA A 253 8.66 -4.83 4.05
CA ALA A 253 7.73 -5.83 3.53
C ALA A 253 7.98 -7.21 4.16
N GLU A 254 9.24 -7.63 4.27
CA GLU A 254 9.61 -8.90 4.91
C GLU A 254 9.18 -8.96 6.37
N ALA A 255 9.39 -7.87 7.12
CA ALA A 255 9.02 -7.77 8.52
C ALA A 255 7.49 -7.89 8.71
N THR A 256 6.69 -7.13 7.95
CA THR A 256 5.22 -7.24 8.00
C THR A 256 4.76 -8.63 7.58
N ALA A 257 5.34 -9.21 6.52
CA ALA A 257 4.99 -10.54 6.06
C ALA A 257 5.28 -11.62 7.12
N ARG A 258 6.39 -11.47 7.86
CA ARG A 258 6.72 -12.35 8.98
C ARG A 258 5.74 -12.20 10.14
N GLU A 259 5.38 -10.97 10.48
CA GLU A 259 4.43 -10.64 11.55
C GLU A 259 3.05 -11.28 11.32
N ILE A 260 2.54 -11.21 10.08
CA ILE A 260 1.24 -11.83 9.72
C ILE A 260 1.32 -13.34 9.48
N GLY A 261 2.49 -13.95 9.62
CA GLY A 261 2.71 -15.40 9.43
C GLY A 261 2.74 -15.86 7.97
N LEU A 262 2.93 -14.94 7.01
CA LEU A 262 3.04 -15.27 5.59
C LEU A 262 4.28 -16.17 5.36
N GLY A 263 4.13 -17.21 4.55
CA GLY A 263 5.20 -18.20 4.35
C GLY A 263 5.60 -18.94 5.63
N GLN A 264 4.68 -19.11 6.59
CA GLN A 264 4.96 -19.69 7.91
C GLN A 264 6.01 -18.90 8.71
N GLY A 265 6.04 -17.57 8.53
CA GLY A 265 7.01 -16.68 9.16
C GLY A 265 8.35 -16.59 8.41
N ASN A 266 8.51 -17.33 7.31
CA ASN A 266 9.68 -17.26 6.43
C ASN A 266 9.26 -16.81 5.02
N PRO A 267 8.82 -15.55 4.86
CA PRO A 267 8.40 -15.03 3.56
C PRO A 267 9.60 -14.96 2.60
N LYS A 268 9.36 -15.24 1.32
CA LYS A 268 10.32 -14.98 0.25
C LYS A 268 9.98 -13.63 -0.38
N VAL A 269 10.90 -12.68 -0.30
CA VAL A 269 10.78 -11.38 -0.99
C VAL A 269 11.38 -11.48 -2.37
N ILE A 270 10.67 -10.94 -3.37
CA ILE A 270 11.09 -10.89 -4.76
C ILE A 270 10.90 -9.45 -5.21
N GLU A 271 11.96 -8.82 -5.68
CA GLU A 271 11.87 -7.50 -6.31
C GLU A 271 11.40 -7.64 -7.77
N ALA A 272 10.70 -6.62 -8.30
CA ALA A 272 10.18 -6.67 -9.66
C ALA A 272 11.27 -6.92 -10.72
N THR A 273 12.49 -6.44 -10.48
CA THR A 273 13.68 -6.67 -11.34
C THR A 273 14.11 -8.13 -11.40
N GLN A 274 13.75 -8.94 -10.41
CA GLN A 274 14.07 -10.37 -10.31
C GLN A 274 12.92 -11.26 -10.83
N LEU A 275 11.75 -10.68 -11.10
CA LEU A 275 10.56 -11.43 -11.48
C LEU A 275 10.70 -12.06 -12.87
N ASP A 276 11.36 -11.36 -13.80
CA ASP A 276 11.60 -11.85 -15.16
C ASP A 276 12.48 -13.12 -15.17
N ASP A 277 13.41 -13.26 -14.22
CA ASP A 277 14.28 -14.44 -14.09
C ASP A 277 13.54 -15.67 -13.53
N LEU A 278 12.37 -15.48 -12.89
CA LEU A 278 11.55 -16.56 -12.31
C LEU A 278 10.44 -17.05 -13.25
N LEU A 279 10.13 -16.28 -14.29
CA LEU A 279 9.09 -16.60 -15.28
C LEU A 279 9.64 -17.27 -16.55
N GLN A 280 10.97 -17.42 -16.65
CA GLN A 280 11.65 -18.21 -17.69
C GLN A 280 11.80 -19.68 -17.28
#